data_AF-A0A8H7LHL4-F1
#
_entry.id   AF-A0A8H7LHL4-F1
#
_cell.length_a   1.000
_cell.length_b   1.000
_cell.length_c   1.000
_cell.angle_alpha   90.00
_cell.angle_beta   90.00
_cell.angle_gamma   90.00
#
_symmetry.space_group_name_H-M   'P 1'
#
loop_
_entity.id
_entity.type
_entity.pdbx_description
1 polymer ?
#
loop_
_entity_poly.entity_id
_entity_poly.type
_entity_poly.pdbx_seq_one_letter_code
_entity_poly.pdbx_strand_id
1 'polypeptide(L)'
;MADVFNVQIFFVVFRETLEAVVVVSVLLAFLKQGLGGATNDPVVYKKLRKQVWLGAILGVGVCLILGCAFIAVFYTLKKDIWGQSEDIWEGVFCMIAAVMITFMGLAMLRINKMREKWRIKSIWYFETYVFNTATGGDATENGSGPGTYDITKSVWHVNCCHPSLDNGWNIFNALFGWQNLATYGSVISYNIYWLFIIVTVLAMAYEEKHGHLPFLKNAKLRSLNPMYHIKGKKQELSQPEKEELFEKVRRRQLEV
;
A
#
# COMPACT_ATOMS: atom_id res chain seq x y z
N MET A 1 28.79 9.63 -21.88
CA MET A 1 28.44 10.50 -20.73
C MET A 1 27.96 9.56 -19.65
N ALA A 2 28.57 9.59 -18.46
CA ALA A 2 28.20 8.67 -17.39
C ALA A 2 26.74 8.95 -16.96
N ASP A 3 25.89 7.94 -16.99
CA ASP A 3 24.54 8.00 -16.42
C ASP A 3 24.64 7.98 -14.88
N VAL A 4 25.08 9.11 -14.31
CA VAL A 4 25.24 9.28 -12.86
C VAL A 4 23.89 9.43 -12.15
N PHE A 5 22.80 9.60 -12.91
CA PHE A 5 21.47 9.86 -12.39
C PHE A 5 20.46 8.82 -12.91
N ASN A 6 20.09 7.90 -12.04
CA ASN A 6 19.00 6.96 -12.32
C ASN A 6 17.67 7.56 -11.83
N VAL A 7 16.86 8.00 -12.80
CA VAL A 7 15.54 8.62 -12.56
C VAL A 7 14.60 7.68 -11.79
N GLN A 8 14.67 6.37 -12.01
CA GLN A 8 13.85 5.38 -11.31
C GLN A 8 14.18 5.35 -9.81
N ILE A 9 15.47 5.39 -9.45
CA ILE A 9 15.92 5.42 -8.05
C ILE A 9 15.43 6.70 -7.36
N PHE A 10 15.50 7.85 -8.05
CA PHE A 10 14.98 9.11 -7.53
C PHE A 10 13.49 9.01 -7.15
N PHE A 11 12.65 8.48 -8.05
CA PHE A 11 11.21 8.35 -7.80
C PHE A 11 10.87 7.32 -6.74
N VAL A 12 11.64 6.23 -6.63
CA VAL A 12 11.49 5.26 -5.53
C VAL A 12 11.81 5.93 -4.20
N VAL A 13 12.96 6.59 -4.08
CA VAL A 13 13.33 7.32 -2.85
C VAL A 13 12.31 8.40 -2.53
N PHE A 14 11.84 9.15 -3.53
CA PHE A 14 10.80 10.16 -3.36
C PHE A 14 9.50 9.55 -2.78
N ARG A 15 9.05 8.40 -3.30
CA ARG A 15 7.88 7.69 -2.74
C ARG A 15 8.11 7.29 -1.28
N GLU A 16 9.23 6.65 -0.97
CA GLU A 16 9.53 6.22 0.40
C GLU A 16 9.61 7.42 1.36
N THR A 17 10.14 8.56 0.91
CA THR A 17 10.15 9.80 1.71
C THR A 17 8.75 10.37 1.93
N LEU A 18 7.86 10.32 0.93
CA LEU A 18 6.47 10.74 1.10
C LEU A 18 5.72 9.83 2.07
N GLU A 19 5.94 8.51 2.01
CA GLU A 19 5.34 7.56 2.95
C GLU A 19 5.81 7.83 4.39
N ALA A 20 7.10 8.10 4.60
CA ALA A 20 7.63 8.48 5.91
C ALA A 20 7.01 9.78 6.43
N VAL A 21 6.88 10.81 5.59
CA VAL A 21 6.23 12.08 5.95
C VAL A 21 4.75 11.87 6.30
N VAL A 22 4.04 11.03 5.55
CA VAL A 22 2.64 10.68 5.83
C VAL A 22 2.54 9.97 7.18
N VAL A 23 3.39 8.99 7.48
CA VAL A 23 3.38 8.30 8.79
C VAL A 23 3.62 9.29 9.93
N VAL A 24 4.62 10.16 9.83
CA VAL A 24 4.88 11.19 10.87
C VAL A 24 3.69 12.13 11.04
N SER A 25 3.06 12.56 9.93
CA SER A 25 1.89 13.44 9.99
C SER A 25 0.69 12.77 10.65
N VAL A 26 0.43 11.50 10.34
CA VAL A 26 -0.66 10.70 10.94
C VAL A 26 -0.40 10.47 12.43
N LEU A 27 0.83 10.16 12.83
CA LEU A 27 1.19 10.00 14.24
C LEU A 27 0.99 11.30 15.03
N LEU A 28 1.40 12.45 14.48
CA LEU A 28 1.20 13.75 15.11
C LEU A 28 -0.29 14.13 15.17
N ALA A 29 -1.08 13.81 14.15
CA ALA A 29 -2.52 14.02 14.13
C ALA A 29 -3.23 13.14 15.18
N PHE A 30 -2.84 11.87 15.29
CA PHE A 30 -3.35 10.96 16.32
C PHE A 30 -2.99 11.45 17.73
N LEU A 31 -1.79 11.97 17.94
CA LEU A 31 -1.35 12.55 19.21
C LEU A 31 -2.21 13.77 19.59
N LYS A 32 -2.61 14.58 18.60
CA LYS A 32 -3.50 15.74 18.81
C LYS A 32 -4.96 15.33 19.06
N GLN A 33 -5.47 14.35 18.32
CA GLN A 33 -6.88 13.93 18.41
C GLN A 33 -7.14 12.99 19.60
N GLY A 34 -6.20 12.10 19.93
CA GLY A 34 -6.33 11.14 21.02
C GLY A 34 -6.13 11.74 22.42
N LEU A 35 -5.34 12.82 22.53
CA LEU A 35 -5.11 13.52 23.80
C LEU A 35 -5.94 14.80 23.97
N GLY A 36 -6.70 15.21 22.94
CA GLY A 36 -7.54 16.41 22.97
C GLY A 36 -8.81 16.29 23.82
N GLY A 37 -9.15 15.10 24.34
CA GLY A 37 -10.39 14.86 25.07
C GLY A 37 -10.28 14.26 26.48
N ALA A 38 -9.12 13.75 26.92
CA ALA A 38 -9.08 12.88 28.11
C ALA A 38 -8.40 13.46 29.36
N THR A 39 -7.38 14.32 29.27
CA THR A 39 -6.79 15.01 30.45
C THR A 39 -5.92 16.15 29.93
N ASN A 40 -6.15 17.39 30.36
CA ASN A 40 -5.41 18.59 29.93
C ASN A 40 -3.99 18.62 30.52
N ASP A 41 -3.15 17.62 30.23
CA ASP A 41 -1.75 17.58 30.64
C ASP A 41 -0.83 17.98 29.46
N PRO A 42 -0.54 19.28 29.27
CA PRO A 42 0.32 19.76 28.18
C PRO A 42 1.75 19.19 28.26
N VAL A 43 2.14 18.68 29.43
CA VAL A 43 3.45 18.07 29.70
C VAL A 43 3.58 16.73 28.97
N VAL A 44 2.55 15.88 28.99
CA VAL A 44 2.56 14.56 28.35
C VAL A 44 2.58 14.71 26.83
N TYR A 45 1.75 15.62 26.29
CA TYR A 45 1.74 15.95 24.86
C TYR A 45 3.13 16.38 24.36
N LYS A 46 3.81 17.27 25.09
CA LYS A 46 5.17 17.74 24.73
C LYS A 46 6.20 16.61 24.77
N LYS A 47 6.12 15.69 25.75
CA LYS A 47 7.01 14.53 25.84
C LYS A 47 6.83 13.58 24.65
N LEU A 48 5.60 13.22 24.32
CA LEU A 48 5.29 12.29 23.22
C LEU A 48 5.65 12.90 21.85
N ARG A 49 5.38 14.19 21.62
CA ARG A 49 5.81 14.88 20.40
C ARG A 49 7.33 14.87 20.24
N LYS A 50 8.08 15.07 21.34
CA LYS A 50 9.55 14.98 21.32
C LYS A 50 10.02 13.57 20.98
N GLN A 51 9.36 12.52 21.47
CA GLN A 51 9.71 11.14 21.13
C GLN A 51 9.53 10.85 19.63
N VAL A 52 8.45 11.32 19.02
CA VAL A 52 8.21 11.14 17.57
C VAL A 52 9.31 11.82 16.74
N TRP A 53 9.64 13.07 17.06
CA TRP A 53 10.70 13.81 16.36
C TRP A 53 12.10 13.23 16.60
N LEU A 54 12.38 12.80 17.83
CA LEU A 54 13.64 12.13 18.17
C LEU A 54 13.79 10.83 17.38
N GLY A 55 12.72 10.02 17.30
CA GLY A 55 12.72 8.78 16.53
C GLY A 55 12.93 9.02 15.03
N ALA A 56 12.27 10.02 14.45
CA ALA A 56 12.44 10.37 13.04
C ALA A 56 13.87 10.84 12.72
N ILE A 57 14.44 11.73 13.55
CA ILE A 57 15.83 12.22 13.38
C ILE A 57 16.83 11.09 13.56
N LEU A 58 16.63 10.23 14.56
CA LEU A 58 17.51 9.10 14.83
C LEU A 58 17.51 8.12 13.65
N GLY A 59 16.35 7.83 13.07
CA GLY A 59 16.23 7.00 11.87
C GLY A 59 17.04 7.55 10.69
N VAL A 60 16.88 8.83 10.37
CA VAL A 60 17.66 9.49 9.31
C VAL A 60 19.16 9.47 9.62
N GLY A 61 19.54 9.74 10.87
CA GLY A 61 20.93 9.72 11.31
C GLY A 61 21.59 8.35 11.13
N VAL A 62 20.91 7.27 11.51
CA VAL A 62 21.41 5.89 11.32
C VAL A 62 21.59 5.58 9.83
N CYS A 63 20.62 5.94 8.99
CA CYS A 63 20.72 5.73 7.54
C CYS A 63 21.92 6.47 6.93
N LEU A 64 22.16 7.72 7.33
CA LEU A 64 23.31 8.51 6.85
C LEU A 64 24.65 7.93 7.31
N ILE A 65 24.75 7.51 8.58
CA ILE A 65 25.99 6.90 9.11
C ILE A 65 26.33 5.62 8.35
N LEU A 66 25.35 4.74 8.13
CA LEU A 66 25.57 3.51 7.37
C LEU A 66 25.97 3.82 5.93
N GLY A 67 25.27 4.74 5.24
CA GLY A 67 25.62 5.14 3.88
C GLY A 67 27.04 5.71 3.77
N CYS A 68 27.43 6.61 4.68
CA CYS A 68 28.79 7.16 4.72
C CYS A 68 29.85 6.09 5.02
N ALA A 69 29.55 5.11 5.88
CA ALA A 69 30.47 4.02 6.19
C ALA A 69 30.74 3.13 4.96
N PHE A 70 29.71 2.76 4.20
CA PHE A 70 29.87 1.99 2.96
C PHE A 70 30.69 2.74 1.91
N ILE A 71 30.41 4.03 1.72
CA ILE A 71 31.19 4.88 0.81
C ILE A 71 32.66 4.94 1.29
N ALA A 72 32.89 5.19 2.57
CA ALA A 72 34.24 5.28 3.12
C ALA A 72 35.04 3.99 2.90
N VAL A 73 34.44 2.81 3.15
CA VAL A 73 35.06 1.49 2.92
C VAL A 73 35.39 1.28 1.44
N PHE A 74 34.49 1.66 0.54
CA PHE A 74 34.70 1.55 -0.90
C PHE A 74 35.90 2.39 -1.39
N TYR A 75 35.99 3.64 -0.94
CA TYR A 75 37.08 4.55 -1.35
C TYR A 75 38.41 4.26 -0.64
N THR A 76 38.41 3.66 0.55
CA THR A 76 39.65 3.33 1.28
C THR A 76 40.29 2.02 0.84
N LEU A 77 39.51 1.01 0.43
CA LEU A 77 40.08 -0.31 0.19
C LEU A 77 40.73 -0.49 -1.19
N LYS A 78 40.43 0.33 -2.22
CA LYS A 78 41.03 0.34 -3.60
C LYS A 78 41.32 -1.04 -4.25
N LYS A 79 40.77 -2.12 -3.70
CA LYS A 79 40.85 -3.50 -4.17
C LYS A 79 39.43 -3.91 -4.55
N ASP A 80 39.26 -4.47 -5.73
CA ASP A 80 37.98 -4.99 -6.25
C ASP A 80 37.58 -6.31 -5.57
N ILE A 81 37.57 -6.33 -4.23
CA ILE A 81 37.09 -7.49 -3.45
C ILE A 81 35.58 -7.70 -3.69
N TRP A 82 34.89 -6.64 -4.08
CA TRP A 82 33.44 -6.62 -4.34
C TRP A 82 33.05 -7.26 -5.67
N GLY A 83 33.90 -7.22 -6.70
CA GLY A 83 33.57 -7.80 -8.02
C GLY A 83 33.51 -9.32 -8.03
N GLN A 84 34.26 -10.01 -7.14
CA GLN A 84 34.19 -11.47 -7.01
C GLN A 84 33.01 -11.96 -6.14
N SER A 85 32.40 -11.08 -5.34
CA SER A 85 31.30 -11.43 -4.43
C SER A 85 30.00 -10.71 -4.79
N GLU A 86 29.92 -10.10 -5.97
CA GLU A 86 28.77 -9.30 -6.43
C GLU A 86 27.49 -10.12 -6.45
N ASP A 87 27.52 -11.29 -7.07
CA ASP A 87 26.37 -12.21 -7.14
C ASP A 87 25.88 -12.65 -5.75
N ILE A 88 26.79 -12.88 -4.80
CA ILE A 88 26.45 -13.28 -3.43
C ILE A 88 25.82 -12.12 -2.68
N TRP A 89 26.37 -10.91 -2.83
CA TRP A 89 25.81 -9.71 -2.22
C TRP A 89 24.45 -9.35 -2.81
N GLU A 90 24.29 -9.42 -4.13
CA GLU A 90 23.02 -9.20 -4.82
C GLU A 90 21.96 -10.20 -4.35
N GLY A 91 22.30 -11.48 -4.27
CA GLY A 91 21.40 -12.52 -3.78
C GLY A 91 20.95 -12.29 -2.33
N VAL A 92 21.88 -11.92 -1.44
CA VAL A 92 21.56 -11.63 -0.03
C VAL A 92 20.69 -10.38 0.10
N PHE A 93 21.00 -9.30 -0.62
CA PHE A 93 20.17 -8.09 -0.58
C PHE A 93 18.77 -8.33 -1.16
N CYS A 94 18.65 -9.09 -2.25
CA CYS A 94 17.36 -9.48 -2.81
C CYS A 94 16.54 -10.32 -1.83
N MET A 95 17.17 -11.24 -1.09
CA MET A 95 16.49 -12.05 -0.07
C MET A 95 15.99 -11.19 1.11
N ILE A 96 16.82 -10.27 1.61
CA ILE A 96 16.42 -9.35 2.69
C ILE A 96 15.31 -8.41 2.21
N ALA A 97 15.42 -7.87 1.00
CA ALA A 97 14.41 -7.01 0.39
C ALA A 97 13.07 -7.75 0.23
N ALA A 98 13.09 -9.01 -0.23
CA ALA A 98 11.90 -9.84 -0.37
C ALA A 98 11.21 -10.07 0.99
N VAL A 99 11.98 -10.33 2.06
CA VAL A 99 11.43 -10.47 3.42
C VAL A 99 10.81 -9.15 3.90
N MET A 100 11.51 -8.02 3.76
CA MET A 100 11.00 -6.71 4.17
C MET A 100 9.72 -6.32 3.40
N ILE A 101 9.72 -6.51 2.08
CA ILE A 101 8.55 -6.25 1.22
C ILE A 101 7.39 -7.18 1.58
N THR A 102 7.67 -8.41 2.01
CA THR A 102 6.62 -9.33 2.47
C THR A 102 5.97 -8.83 3.76
N PHE A 103 6.75 -8.38 4.76
CA PHE A 103 6.21 -7.80 5.99
C PHE A 103 5.45 -6.49 5.75
N MET A 104 6.00 -5.59 4.93
CA MET A 104 5.35 -4.34 4.56
C MET A 104 4.11 -4.57 3.71
N GLY A 105 4.17 -5.52 2.77
CA GLY A 105 3.06 -5.99 1.97
C GLY A 105 1.93 -6.55 2.82
N LEU A 106 2.22 -7.37 3.82
CA LEU A 106 1.22 -7.87 4.78
C LEU A 106 0.54 -6.75 5.57
N ALA A 107 1.29 -5.73 6.01
CA ALA A 107 0.74 -4.55 6.66
C ALA A 107 -0.13 -3.70 5.70
N MET A 108 0.32 -3.56 4.45
CA MET A 108 -0.37 -2.83 3.39
C MET A 108 -1.67 -3.52 2.94
N LEU A 109 -1.72 -4.86 2.96
CA LEU A 109 -2.94 -5.64 2.71
C LEU A 109 -4.01 -5.38 3.78
N ARG A 110 -3.70 -4.76 4.92
CA ARG A 110 -4.71 -4.40 5.92
C ARG A 110 -5.57 -3.21 5.48
N ILE A 111 -5.16 -2.49 4.44
CA ILE A 111 -5.94 -1.46 3.74
C ILE A 111 -6.65 -2.11 2.55
N ASN A 112 -7.99 -2.20 2.61
CA ASN A 112 -8.82 -2.88 1.60
C ASN A 112 -8.47 -2.49 0.15
N LYS A 113 -8.17 -1.21 -0.11
CA LYS A 113 -7.84 -0.70 -1.46
C LYS A 113 -6.54 -1.24 -2.07
N MET A 114 -5.60 -1.69 -1.24
CA MET A 114 -4.29 -2.15 -1.74
C MET A 114 -4.32 -3.61 -2.18
N ARG A 115 -5.08 -4.48 -1.50
CA ARG A 115 -5.32 -5.88 -1.92
C ARG A 115 -5.77 -5.98 -3.37
N GLU A 116 -6.63 -5.06 -3.78
CA GLU A 116 -7.27 -5.10 -5.09
C GLU A 116 -6.33 -4.65 -6.21
N LYS A 117 -5.46 -3.66 -5.96
CA LYS A 117 -4.38 -3.28 -6.89
C LYS A 117 -3.44 -4.45 -7.17
N TRP A 118 -3.02 -5.17 -6.12
CA TRP A 118 -2.17 -6.35 -6.27
C TRP A 118 -2.87 -7.48 -7.02
N ARG A 119 -4.16 -7.73 -6.76
CA ARG A 119 -4.94 -8.75 -7.46
C ARG A 119 -5.03 -8.49 -8.97
N ILE A 120 -5.24 -7.24 -9.38
CA ILE A 120 -5.28 -6.86 -10.80
C ILE A 120 -3.91 -7.08 -11.45
N LYS A 121 -2.83 -6.71 -10.76
CA LYS A 121 -1.46 -6.94 -11.23
C LYS A 121 -1.14 -8.43 -11.37
N SER A 122 -1.58 -9.25 -10.42
CA SER A 122 -1.40 -10.71 -10.46
C SER A 122 -2.16 -11.38 -11.60
N ILE A 123 -3.39 -10.95 -11.90
CA ILE A 123 -4.16 -11.48 -13.05
C ILE A 123 -3.39 -11.23 -14.35
N TRP A 124 -2.85 -10.02 -14.51
CA TRP A 124 -2.05 -9.67 -15.67
C TRP A 124 -0.79 -10.54 -15.79
N TYR A 125 -0.01 -10.69 -14.72
CA TYR A 125 1.18 -11.57 -14.75
C TYR A 125 0.84 -13.02 -15.07
N PHE A 126 -0.30 -13.50 -14.58
CA PHE A 126 -0.76 -14.85 -14.85
C PHE A 126 -1.17 -15.04 -16.33
N GLU A 127 -1.92 -14.11 -16.90
CA GLU A 127 -2.31 -14.13 -18.31
C GLU A 127 -1.08 -14.07 -19.23
N THR A 128 -0.10 -13.22 -18.92
CA THR A 128 1.18 -13.13 -19.66
C THR A 128 2.00 -14.41 -19.54
N TYR A 129 2.06 -15.02 -18.34
CA TYR A 129 2.79 -16.27 -18.14
C TYR A 129 2.21 -17.44 -18.96
N VAL A 130 0.88 -17.55 -19.00
CA VAL A 130 0.19 -18.57 -19.82
C VAL A 130 0.50 -18.37 -21.30
N PHE A 131 0.50 -17.12 -21.76
CA PHE A 131 0.84 -16.78 -23.14
C PHE A 131 2.30 -17.13 -23.47
N ASN A 132 3.26 -16.72 -22.63
CA ASN A 132 4.68 -17.02 -22.80
C ASN A 132 4.96 -18.54 -22.85
N THR A 133 4.26 -19.31 -22.03
CA THR A 133 4.37 -20.78 -22.04
C THR A 133 3.81 -21.38 -23.33
N ALA A 134 2.73 -20.82 -23.87
CA ALA A 134 2.13 -21.29 -25.12
C ALA A 134 2.96 -20.94 -26.36
N THR A 135 3.67 -19.81 -26.36
CA THR A 135 4.56 -19.38 -27.44
C THR A 135 5.95 -20.02 -27.39
N GLY A 136 6.25 -20.82 -26.37
CA GLY A 136 7.51 -21.57 -26.24
C GLY A 136 8.72 -20.72 -25.87
N GLY A 137 8.52 -19.53 -25.30
CA GLY A 137 9.58 -18.59 -24.95
C GLY A 137 9.02 -17.28 -24.37
N ASP A 138 9.88 -16.42 -23.83
CA ASP A 138 9.45 -15.12 -23.32
C ASP A 138 9.09 -14.18 -24.48
N ALA A 139 7.79 -13.92 -24.65
CA ALA A 139 7.31 -13.06 -25.72
C ALA A 139 7.84 -11.62 -25.63
N THR A 140 8.35 -11.20 -24.47
CA THR A 140 8.97 -9.88 -24.29
C THR A 140 10.33 -9.73 -24.96
N GLU A 141 11.04 -10.83 -25.24
CA GLU A 141 12.33 -10.81 -25.97
C GLU A 141 12.14 -10.47 -27.45
N ASN A 142 10.96 -10.76 -28.00
CA ASN A 142 10.61 -10.50 -29.40
C ASN A 142 10.18 -9.04 -29.64
N GLY A 143 10.28 -8.18 -28.63
CA GLY A 143 9.93 -6.77 -28.71
C GLY A 143 8.46 -6.47 -28.39
N SER A 144 7.96 -5.35 -28.92
CA SER A 144 6.57 -4.90 -28.78
C SER A 144 5.82 -4.90 -30.13
N GLY A 145 6.18 -5.83 -31.01
CA GLY A 145 5.56 -5.98 -32.34
C GLY A 145 4.39 -6.96 -32.36
N PRO A 146 3.68 -7.07 -33.49
CA PRO A 146 2.67 -8.11 -33.68
C PRO A 146 3.26 -9.51 -33.43
N GLY A 147 2.60 -10.32 -32.60
CA GLY A 147 3.08 -11.66 -32.22
C GLY A 147 3.67 -11.76 -30.81
N THR A 148 3.85 -10.63 -30.10
CA THR A 148 4.35 -10.61 -28.71
C THR A 148 3.25 -10.54 -27.65
N TYR A 149 1.98 -10.55 -28.09
CA TYR A 149 0.81 -10.51 -27.22
C TYR A 149 -0.36 -11.30 -27.81
N ASP A 150 -1.26 -11.79 -26.96
CA ASP A 150 -2.48 -12.47 -27.39
C ASP A 150 -3.56 -11.47 -27.80
N ILE A 151 -3.83 -11.36 -29.10
CA ILE A 151 -4.84 -10.46 -29.68
C ILE A 151 -6.24 -10.78 -29.16
N THR A 152 -6.53 -12.05 -28.83
CA THR A 152 -7.86 -12.48 -28.38
C THR A 152 -8.13 -12.13 -26.92
N LYS A 153 -7.08 -11.95 -26.12
CA LYS A 153 -7.15 -11.61 -24.69
C LYS A 153 -6.74 -10.17 -24.39
N SER A 154 -6.07 -9.49 -25.31
CA SER A 154 -5.70 -8.09 -25.18
C SER A 154 -6.88 -7.16 -25.51
N VAL A 155 -7.08 -6.14 -24.69
CA VAL A 155 -8.02 -5.03 -24.97
C VAL A 155 -7.33 -3.95 -25.81
N TRP A 156 -6.10 -3.61 -25.43
CA TRP A 156 -5.25 -2.72 -26.21
C TRP A 156 -3.78 -3.09 -26.03
N HIS A 157 -2.99 -2.78 -27.05
CA HIS A 157 -1.55 -2.93 -27.05
C HIS A 157 -0.93 -1.70 -27.71
N VAL A 158 0.10 -1.14 -27.09
CA VAL A 158 0.89 -0.04 -27.66
C VAL A 158 2.30 -0.57 -27.95
N ASN A 159 2.75 -0.38 -29.20
CA ASN A 159 4.04 -0.89 -29.68
C ASN A 159 5.24 -0.07 -29.20
N CYS A 160 4.99 1.17 -28.79
CA CYS A 160 5.91 1.95 -27.98
C CYS A 160 5.45 1.90 -26.53
N CYS A 161 6.34 2.26 -25.62
CA CYS A 161 6.06 2.48 -24.21
C CYS A 161 6.11 1.22 -23.33
N HIS A 162 6.93 0.24 -23.70
CA HIS A 162 7.15 -0.97 -22.90
C HIS A 162 8.07 -0.65 -21.70
N PRO A 163 7.65 -0.94 -20.45
CA PRO A 163 8.48 -0.72 -19.26
C PRO A 163 9.91 -1.27 -19.29
N SER A 164 10.17 -2.39 -19.95
CA SER A 164 11.48 -3.06 -19.94
C SER A 164 12.33 -2.78 -21.17
N LEU A 165 11.71 -2.41 -22.31
CA LEU A 165 12.41 -2.21 -23.58
C LEU A 165 12.63 -0.74 -23.91
N ASP A 166 11.73 0.14 -23.46
CA ASP A 166 11.79 1.57 -23.77
C ASP A 166 12.27 2.39 -22.57
N ASN A 167 13.26 3.24 -22.81
CA ASN A 167 13.82 4.13 -21.79
C ASN A 167 12.74 5.08 -21.24
N GLY A 168 12.56 5.07 -19.91
CA GLY A 168 11.67 5.97 -19.17
C GLY A 168 10.29 5.41 -18.83
N TRP A 169 9.83 4.35 -19.49
CA TRP A 169 8.50 3.75 -19.20
C TRP A 169 8.51 2.84 -17.98
N ASN A 170 9.68 2.32 -17.59
CA ASN A 170 9.93 1.73 -16.27
C ASN A 170 9.50 2.63 -15.11
N ILE A 171 9.65 3.95 -15.24
CA ILE A 171 9.24 4.93 -14.21
C ILE A 171 7.73 4.92 -14.02
N PHE A 172 6.96 4.96 -15.12
CA PHE A 172 5.50 4.91 -15.07
C PHE A 172 4.99 3.56 -14.54
N ASN A 173 5.70 2.47 -14.83
CA ASN A 173 5.39 1.18 -14.23
C ASN A 173 5.60 1.18 -12.71
N ALA A 174 6.72 1.72 -12.22
CA ALA A 174 7.06 1.74 -10.81
C ALA A 174 6.14 2.66 -9.98
N LEU A 175 5.70 3.79 -10.55
CA LEU A 175 4.87 4.78 -9.86
C LEU A 175 3.38 4.50 -9.95
N PHE A 176 2.89 4.17 -11.14
CA PHE A 176 1.46 4.08 -11.43
C PHE A 176 0.99 2.67 -11.76
N GLY A 177 1.91 1.72 -11.92
CA GLY A 177 1.59 0.37 -12.39
C GLY A 177 1.23 0.32 -13.88
N TRP A 178 1.72 1.29 -14.66
CA TRP A 178 1.50 1.36 -16.11
C TRP A 178 2.00 0.11 -16.85
N GLN A 179 1.24 -0.37 -17.82
CA GLN A 179 1.61 -1.47 -18.73
C GLN A 179 1.20 -1.11 -20.16
N ASN A 180 2.03 -1.43 -21.16
CA ASN A 180 1.76 -1.18 -22.58
C ASN A 180 0.71 -2.14 -23.16
N LEU A 181 0.50 -3.28 -22.49
CA LEU A 181 -0.49 -4.29 -22.82
C LEU A 181 -1.55 -4.37 -21.73
N ALA A 182 -2.82 -4.20 -22.10
CA ALA A 182 -3.93 -4.46 -21.20
C ALA A 182 -4.73 -5.68 -21.65
N THR A 183 -5.09 -6.52 -20.69
CA THR A 183 -5.84 -7.76 -20.89
C THR A 183 -7.28 -7.61 -20.43
N TYR A 184 -8.21 -8.36 -21.03
CA TYR A 184 -9.62 -8.33 -20.61
C TYR A 184 -9.75 -8.65 -19.12
N GLY A 185 -8.96 -9.59 -18.60
CA GLY A 185 -8.96 -9.95 -17.19
C GLY A 185 -8.64 -8.78 -16.26
N SER A 186 -7.59 -8.00 -16.56
CA SER A 186 -7.19 -6.87 -15.71
C SER A 186 -8.18 -5.71 -15.79
N VAL A 187 -8.67 -5.38 -16.99
CA VAL A 187 -9.63 -4.29 -17.23
C VAL A 187 -11.00 -4.58 -16.61
N ILE A 188 -11.53 -5.78 -16.82
CA ILE A 188 -12.83 -6.19 -16.26
C ILE A 188 -12.74 -6.25 -14.73
N SER A 189 -11.66 -6.80 -14.17
CA SER A 189 -11.45 -6.83 -12.72
C SER A 189 -11.41 -5.44 -12.10
N TYR A 190 -10.76 -4.47 -12.77
CA TYR A 190 -10.75 -3.07 -12.35
C TYR A 190 -12.14 -2.41 -12.41
N ASN A 191 -12.89 -2.63 -13.48
CA ASN A 191 -14.25 -2.09 -13.61
C ASN A 191 -15.22 -2.66 -12.57
N ILE A 192 -15.19 -3.99 -12.36
CA ILE A 192 -16.00 -4.66 -11.33
C ILE A 192 -15.62 -4.14 -9.94
N TYR A 193 -14.34 -3.91 -9.68
CA TYR A 193 -13.87 -3.34 -8.43
C TYR A 193 -14.48 -1.96 -8.16
N TRP A 194 -14.41 -1.04 -9.12
CA TRP A 194 -14.99 0.30 -8.94
C TRP A 194 -16.51 0.28 -8.81
N LEU A 195 -17.19 -0.58 -9.55
CA LEU A 195 -18.63 -0.78 -9.42
C LEU A 195 -18.98 -1.26 -8.01
N PHE A 196 -18.24 -2.24 -7.47
CA PHE A 196 -18.43 -2.73 -6.11
C PHE A 196 -18.22 -1.63 -5.05
N ILE A 197 -17.21 -0.78 -5.21
CA ILE A 197 -16.96 0.37 -4.31
C ILE A 197 -18.11 1.37 -4.37
N ILE A 198 -18.57 1.74 -5.56
CA ILE A 198 -19.70 2.66 -5.74
C ILE A 198 -20.95 2.09 -5.08
N VAL A 199 -21.28 0.82 -5.32
CA VAL A 199 -22.43 0.14 -4.68
C VAL A 199 -22.29 0.14 -3.16
N THR A 200 -21.11 -0.14 -2.62
CA THR A 200 -20.85 -0.14 -1.17
C THR A 200 -21.03 1.25 -0.57
N VAL A 201 -20.50 2.29 -1.21
CA VAL A 201 -20.64 3.69 -0.75
C VAL A 201 -22.10 4.13 -0.82
N LEU A 202 -22.80 3.81 -1.91
CA LEU A 202 -24.24 4.10 -2.05
C LEU A 202 -25.08 3.36 -1.00
N ALA A 203 -24.74 2.11 -0.69
CA ALA A 203 -25.40 1.34 0.35
C ALA A 203 -25.15 1.95 1.74
N MET A 204 -23.92 2.39 2.05
CA MET A 204 -23.62 3.11 3.30
C MET A 204 -24.38 4.45 3.39
N ALA A 205 -24.43 5.22 2.31
CA ALA A 205 -25.16 6.48 2.26
C ALA A 205 -26.69 6.27 2.38
N TYR A 206 -27.22 5.19 1.81
CA TYR A 206 -28.62 4.83 1.93
C TYR A 206 -28.96 4.40 3.36
N GLU A 207 -28.09 3.64 4.03
CA GLU A 207 -28.25 3.27 5.44
C GLU A 207 -28.25 4.46 6.37
N GLU A 208 -27.40 5.45 6.14
CA GLU A 208 -27.38 6.67 6.93
C GLU A 208 -28.70 7.43 6.84
N LYS A 209 -29.36 7.39 5.68
CA LYS A 209 -30.62 8.11 5.42
C LYS A 209 -31.87 7.35 5.83
N HIS A 210 -31.90 6.02 5.70
CA HIS A 210 -33.10 5.19 5.90
C HIS A 210 -32.97 4.16 7.03
N GLY A 211 -31.79 3.98 7.62
CA GLY A 211 -31.55 3.07 8.75
C GLY A 211 -31.48 1.59 8.40
N HIS A 212 -31.64 1.22 7.12
CA HIS A 212 -31.59 -0.15 6.61
C HIS A 212 -30.99 -0.20 5.18
N LEU A 213 -30.58 -1.39 4.71
CA LEU A 213 -30.08 -1.57 3.33
C LEU A 213 -31.18 -1.33 2.28
N PRO A 214 -30.82 -0.90 1.05
CA PRO A 214 -31.79 -0.61 -0.02
C PRO A 214 -32.71 -1.79 -0.39
N PHE A 215 -32.31 -3.02 -0.11
CA PHE A 215 -33.08 -4.24 -0.44
C PHE A 215 -33.39 -5.15 0.76
N LEU A 216 -32.85 -4.87 1.94
CA LEU A 216 -33.05 -5.69 3.14
C LEU A 216 -33.45 -4.78 4.30
N LYS A 217 -34.75 -4.66 4.54
CA LYS A 217 -35.31 -3.81 5.61
C LYS A 217 -34.82 -4.20 7.02
N ASN A 218 -34.37 -5.45 7.19
CA ASN A 218 -33.94 -5.99 8.48
C ASN A 218 -32.42 -6.17 8.62
N ALA A 219 -31.62 -5.78 7.61
CA ALA A 219 -30.17 -5.98 7.62
C ALA A 219 -29.42 -4.65 7.52
N LYS A 220 -28.33 -4.55 8.29
CA LYS A 220 -27.37 -3.44 8.25
C LYS A 220 -26.07 -3.96 7.63
N LEU A 221 -25.24 -3.11 7.03
CA LEU A 221 -23.98 -3.46 6.36
C LEU A 221 -23.08 -4.28 7.29
N ARG A 222 -23.18 -4.00 8.59
CA ARG A 222 -22.42 -4.67 9.63
C ARG A 222 -22.80 -6.14 9.84
N SER A 223 -24.05 -6.54 9.61
CA SER A 223 -24.47 -7.94 9.72
C SER A 223 -23.99 -8.79 8.54
N LEU A 224 -23.63 -8.17 7.41
CA LEU A 224 -23.04 -8.86 6.26
C LEU A 224 -21.55 -9.16 6.44
N ASN A 225 -20.90 -8.63 7.48
CA ASN A 225 -19.51 -8.98 7.78
C ASN A 225 -19.48 -10.41 8.36
N PRO A 226 -18.81 -11.39 7.73
CA PRO A 226 -18.72 -12.76 8.27
C PRO A 226 -18.09 -12.80 9.66
N MET A 227 -17.24 -11.82 9.98
CA MET A 227 -16.63 -11.66 11.29
C MET A 227 -17.63 -11.23 12.39
N TYR A 228 -18.80 -10.68 12.02
CA TYR A 228 -19.87 -10.31 12.95
C TYR A 228 -20.51 -11.52 13.62
N HIS A 229 -20.69 -12.62 12.87
CA HIS A 229 -21.25 -13.86 13.40
C HIS A 229 -20.22 -14.67 14.20
N ILE A 230 -18.94 -14.61 13.82
CA ILE A 230 -17.85 -15.34 14.51
C ILE A 230 -17.47 -14.68 15.84
N LYS A 231 -17.53 -13.35 15.95
CA LYS A 231 -17.13 -12.64 17.19
C LYS A 231 -18.23 -12.51 18.26
N GLY A 232 -19.37 -13.17 18.05
CA GLY A 232 -20.53 -13.03 18.93
C GLY A 232 -21.17 -11.65 18.80
N LYS A 233 -22.51 -11.62 18.90
CA LYS A 233 -23.29 -10.39 18.95
C LYS A 233 -22.81 -9.59 20.17
N LYS A 234 -22.02 -8.52 20.00
CA LYS A 234 -21.89 -7.52 21.07
C LYS A 234 -23.30 -6.98 21.28
N GLN A 235 -23.90 -7.31 22.42
CA GLN A 235 -25.25 -6.92 22.78
C GLN A 235 -25.33 -5.39 22.72
N GLU A 236 -26.03 -4.86 21.71
CA GLU A 236 -26.30 -3.43 21.67
C GLU A 236 -27.32 -3.14 22.78
N LEU A 237 -26.95 -2.26 23.71
CA LEU A 237 -27.90 -1.76 24.72
C LEU A 237 -29.14 -1.24 23.99
N SER A 238 -30.32 -1.63 24.47
CA SER A 238 -31.59 -1.09 23.99
C SER A 238 -31.56 0.44 24.12
N GLN A 239 -32.26 1.19 23.27
CA GLN A 239 -32.31 2.67 23.38
C GLN A 239 -32.56 3.19 24.81
N PRO A 240 -33.50 2.62 25.60
CA PRO A 240 -33.66 2.99 27.01
C PRO A 240 -32.42 2.72 27.87
N GLU A 241 -31.70 1.61 27.66
CA GLU A 241 -30.48 1.30 28.43
C GLU A 241 -29.33 2.25 28.05
N LYS A 242 -29.26 2.72 26.79
CA LYS A 242 -28.29 3.73 26.37
C LYS A 242 -28.56 5.06 27.05
N GLU A 243 -29.82 5.48 27.13
CA GLU A 243 -30.25 6.70 27.83
C GLU A 243 -29.90 6.63 29.32
N GLU A 244 -30.19 5.52 30.01
CA GLU A 244 -29.77 5.32 31.41
C GLU A 244 -28.24 5.38 31.59
N LEU A 245 -27.47 4.80 30.65
CA LEU A 245 -26.02 4.82 30.71
C LEU A 245 -25.47 6.24 30.52
N PHE A 246 -26.04 7.02 29.58
CA PHE A 246 -25.68 8.42 29.39
C PHE A 246 -26.05 9.27 30.61
N GLU A 247 -27.18 8.99 31.26
CA GLU A 247 -27.57 9.68 32.49
C GLU A 247 -26.60 9.36 33.65
N LYS A 248 -26.20 8.09 33.80
CA LYS A 248 -25.19 7.66 34.78
C LYS A 248 -23.82 8.31 34.56
N VAL A 249 -23.38 8.43 33.30
CA VAL A 249 -22.13 9.12 32.96
C VAL A 249 -22.23 10.61 33.26
N ARG A 250 -23.37 11.25 32.94
CA ARG A 250 -23.61 12.65 33.25
C ARG A 250 -23.61 12.93 34.76
N ARG A 251 -24.21 12.04 35.57
CA ARG A 251 -24.14 12.16 37.04
C ARG A 251 -22.71 12.06 37.57
N ARG A 252 -21.91 11.09 37.11
CA ARG A 252 -20.50 10.98 37.53
C ARG A 252 -19.64 12.19 37.13
N GLN A 253 -19.96 12.85 36.02
CA GLN A 253 -19.26 14.05 35.59
C GLN A 253 -19.63 15.29 36.43
N LEU A 254 -20.75 15.27 37.16
CA LEU A 254 -21.18 16.36 38.05
C LEU A 254 -20.69 16.16 39.50
N GLU A 255 -20.26 14.94 39.85
CA GLU A 255 -19.73 14.59 41.18
C GLU A 255 -18.21 14.81 41.30
N VAL A 256 -17.54 15.22 40.22
CA VAL A 256 -16.10 15.60 40.16
C VAL A 256 -15.98 17.10 39.94
#